data_AF-A3YYM5-F1
#
_entry.id   AF-A3YYM5-F1
#
_cell.length_a   1.000
_cell.length_b   1.000
_cell.length_c   1.000
_cell.angle_alpha   90.00
_cell.angle_beta   90.00
_cell.angle_gamma   90.00
#
_symmetry.space_group_name_H-M   'P 1'
#
loop_
_entity.id
_entity.type
_entity.pdbx_description
1 polymer ?
#
loop_
_entity_poly.entity_id
_entity_poly.type
_entity_poly.pdbx_seq_one_letter_code
_entity_poly.pdbx_strand_id
1 'polypeptide(L)'
;MSAIDGHASMGPVPTPNHEDLARYLEQNDALSKPWMLLQLRLSRLKEEKESLGADEYLRRVQDAHNDLMRLGTFWRGREAELFGHS
;
A
#
# COMPACT_ATOMS: atom_id res chain seq x y z
N MET A 1 19.99 -7.54 -41.19
CA MET A 1 18.89 -6.58 -41.05
C MET A 1 17.63 -7.41 -40.80
N SER A 2 17.07 -7.56 -39.60
CA SER A 2 17.30 -7.00 -38.27
C SER A 2 17.15 -8.11 -37.23
N ALA A 3 17.98 -8.07 -36.19
CA ALA A 3 17.77 -8.83 -34.97
C ALA A 3 16.51 -8.30 -34.28
N ILE A 4 15.61 -9.19 -33.89
CA ILE A 4 14.50 -8.88 -33.00
C ILE A 4 15.09 -8.75 -31.60
N ASP A 5 15.20 -7.51 -31.14
CA ASP A 5 15.68 -7.17 -29.81
C ASP A 5 14.79 -7.83 -28.74
N GLY A 6 15.46 -8.40 -27.74
CA GLY A 6 14.84 -9.18 -26.67
C GLY A 6 13.81 -8.38 -25.89
N HIS A 7 12.64 -8.97 -25.70
CA HIS A 7 11.78 -8.62 -24.57
C HIS A 7 12.57 -8.93 -23.30
N ALA A 8 13.18 -7.89 -22.71
CA ALA A 8 13.74 -7.98 -21.39
C ALA A 8 12.63 -8.49 -20.46
N SER A 9 12.79 -9.71 -19.96
CA SER A 9 11.98 -10.24 -18.87
C SER A 9 12.23 -9.31 -17.68
N MET A 10 11.34 -8.33 -17.47
CA MET A 10 11.32 -7.60 -16.22
C MET A 10 10.94 -8.63 -15.17
N GLY A 11 11.95 -9.09 -14.43
CA GLY A 11 11.75 -9.87 -13.21
C GLY A 11 10.77 -9.14 -12.28
N PRO A 12 10.21 -9.83 -11.26
CA PRO A 12 9.24 -9.24 -10.37
C PRO A 12 9.77 -7.90 -9.84
N VAL A 13 9.05 -6.81 -10.14
CA VAL A 13 9.40 -5.49 -9.61
C VAL A 13 9.41 -5.63 -8.09
N PRO A 14 10.55 -5.35 -7.42
CA PRO A 14 10.61 -5.49 -5.97
C PRO A 14 9.53 -4.60 -5.36
N THR A 15 8.69 -5.20 -4.50
CA THR A 15 7.71 -4.42 -3.76
C THR A 15 8.48 -3.49 -2.82
N PRO A 16 8.26 -2.16 -2.87
CA PRO A 16 8.96 -1.23 -1.98
C PRO A 16 8.68 -1.60 -0.52
N ASN A 17 9.71 -1.52 0.32
CA ASN A 17 9.56 -1.68 1.77
C ASN A 17 8.81 -0.48 2.36
N HIS A 18 8.51 -0.51 3.64
CA HIS A 18 7.74 0.53 4.32
C HIS A 18 8.47 1.88 4.32
N GLU A 19 9.80 1.90 4.35
CA GLU A 19 10.59 3.15 4.29
C GLU A 19 10.53 3.79 2.90
N ASP A 20 10.68 2.99 1.85
CA ASP A 20 10.55 3.43 0.45
C ASP A 20 9.13 3.94 0.19
N LEU A 21 8.13 3.23 0.72
CA LEU A 21 6.74 3.64 0.64
C LEU A 21 6.51 4.96 1.40
N ALA A 22 6.99 5.09 2.64
CA ALA A 22 6.86 6.32 3.42
C ALA A 22 7.45 7.53 2.68
N ARG A 23 8.67 7.40 2.16
CA ARG A 23 9.34 8.44 1.37
C ARG A 23 8.55 8.82 0.12
N TYR A 24 8.02 7.82 -0.59
CA TYR A 24 7.16 8.06 -1.74
C TYR A 24 5.88 8.83 -1.34
N LEU A 25 5.24 8.45 -0.23
CA LEU A 25 4.03 9.14 0.25
C LEU A 25 4.31 10.60 0.62
N GLU A 26 5.44 10.88 1.28
CA GLU A 26 5.87 12.23 1.63
C GLU A 26 6.10 13.09 0.39
N GLN A 27 6.84 12.57 -0.60
CA GLN A 27 7.17 13.29 -1.84
C GLN A 27 5.95 13.62 -2.69
N ASN A 28 4.85 12.86 -2.55
CA ASN A 28 3.64 13.00 -3.36
C ASN A 28 2.46 13.58 -2.58
N ASP A 29 2.69 14.17 -1.40
CA ASP A 29 1.65 14.73 -0.50
C ASP A 29 0.50 13.74 -0.23
N ALA A 30 0.85 12.46 -0.15
CA ALA A 30 -0.10 11.36 -0.05
C ALA A 30 -0.30 10.86 1.38
N LEU A 31 0.44 11.40 2.36
CA LEU A 31 0.28 11.07 3.79
C LEU A 31 -1.06 11.50 4.36
N SER A 32 -1.72 12.49 3.76
CA SER A 32 -3.07 12.95 4.15
C SER A 32 -4.16 11.94 3.79
N LYS A 33 -3.87 10.97 2.93
CA LYS A 33 -4.83 9.98 2.41
C LYS A 33 -4.88 8.76 3.35
N PRO A 34 -5.99 8.50 4.05
CA PRO A 34 -6.06 7.43 5.03
C PRO A 34 -5.78 6.02 4.47
N TRP A 35 -6.10 5.78 3.19
CA TRP A 35 -5.79 4.51 2.54
C TRP A 35 -4.30 4.32 2.25
N MET A 36 -3.54 5.40 2.02
CA MET A 36 -2.09 5.33 1.85
C MET A 36 -1.39 5.02 3.18
N LEU A 37 -1.89 5.59 4.28
CA LEU A 37 -1.42 5.24 5.63
C LEU A 37 -1.69 3.77 5.98
N LEU A 38 -2.84 3.24 5.54
CA LEU A 38 -3.13 1.81 5.69
C LEU A 38 -2.15 0.94 4.89
N GLN A 39 -1.83 1.32 3.64
CA GLN A 39 -0.82 0.61 2.85
C GLN A 39 0.54 0.63 3.53
N LEU A 40 0.95 1.76 4.11
CA LEU A 40 2.20 1.88 4.87
C LEU A 40 2.22 0.94 6.08
N ARG A 41 1.12 0.90 6.85
CA ARG A 41 0.97 -0.03 7.99
C ARG A 41 1.07 -1.49 7.57
N LEU A 42 0.41 -1.88 6.48
CA LEU A 42 0.45 -3.25 5.97
C LEU A 42 1.83 -3.64 5.45
N SER A 43 2.54 -2.71 4.81
CA SER A 43 3.93 -2.93 4.36
C SER A 43 4.85 -3.25 5.55
N ARG A 44 4.77 -2.43 6.60
CA ARG A 44 5.53 -2.65 7.83
C ARG A 44 5.17 -3.97 8.52
N LEU A 45 3.88 -4.32 8.59
CA LEU A 45 3.45 -5.60 9.17
C LEU A 45 4.02 -6.80 8.40
N LYS A 46 4.10 -6.72 7.08
CA LYS A 46 4.68 -7.78 6.24
C LYS A 46 6.16 -7.98 6.54
N GLU A 47 6.91 -6.91 6.79
CA GLU A 47 8.32 -6.96 7.17
C GLU A 47 8.53 -7.49 8.60
N GLU A 48 7.65 -7.11 9.52
CA GLU A 48 7.68 -7.58 10.92
C GLU A 48 7.12 -9.00 11.10
N LYS A 49 6.57 -9.64 10.05
CA LYS A 49 5.88 -10.93 10.16
C LYS A 49 6.72 -12.00 10.84
N GLU A 50 8.01 -12.09 10.52
CA GLU A 50 8.92 -13.10 11.07
C GLU A 50 9.34 -12.81 12.52
N SER A 51 9.19 -11.56 12.99
CA SER A 51 9.51 -11.17 14.37
C SER A 51 8.27 -11.16 15.29
N LEU A 52 7.07 -11.28 14.73
CA LEU A 52 5.81 -11.32 15.46
C LEU A 52 5.34 -12.76 15.69
N GLY A 53 4.72 -13.00 16.85
CA GLY A 53 3.93 -14.22 17.05
C GLY A 53 2.74 -14.25 16.09
N ALA A 54 2.34 -15.45 15.64
CA ALA A 54 1.28 -15.62 14.64
C ALA A 54 -0.05 -14.95 15.04
N ASP A 55 -0.46 -15.09 16.32
CA ASP A 55 -1.69 -14.47 16.83
C ASP A 55 -1.61 -12.95 16.84
N GLU A 56 -0.46 -12.40 17.19
CA GLU A 56 -0.23 -10.95 17.21
C GLU A 56 -0.21 -10.37 15.79
N TYR A 57 0.44 -11.07 14.84
CA TYR A 57 0.40 -10.70 13.43
C TYR A 57 -1.05 -10.70 12.91
N LEU A 58 -1.80 -11.77 13.18
CA LEU A 58 -3.19 -11.89 12.74
C LEU A 58 -4.08 -10.79 13.34
N ARG A 59 -3.93 -10.52 14.64
CA ARG A 59 -4.65 -9.43 15.32
C ARG A 59 -4.36 -8.08 14.68
N ARG A 60 -3.09 -7.77 14.39
CA ARG A 60 -2.72 -6.49 13.75
C ARG A 60 -3.24 -6.37 12.31
N VAL A 61 -3.29 -7.48 11.57
CA VAL A 61 -3.91 -7.53 10.24
C VAL A 61 -5.42 -7.29 10.36
N GLN A 62 -6.09 -7.90 11.34
CA GLN A 62 -7.52 -7.69 11.60
C GLN A 62 -7.82 -6.23 11.97
N ASP A 63 -6.98 -5.59 12.79
CA ASP A 63 -7.10 -4.18 13.13
C ASP A 63 -6.97 -3.28 11.89
N ALA A 64 -5.99 -3.55 11.03
CA ALA A 64 -5.81 -2.83 9.76
C ALA A 64 -7.02 -3.01 8.83
N HIS A 65 -7.60 -4.22 8.76
CA HIS A 65 -8.83 -4.49 8.02
C HIS A 65 -10.02 -3.69 8.59
N ASN A 66 -10.18 -3.64 9.92
CA ASN A 66 -11.24 -2.88 10.56
C ASN A 66 -11.13 -1.37 10.24
N ASP A 67 -9.91 -0.84 10.20
CA ASP A 67 -9.67 0.55 9.81
C ASP A 67 -10.04 0.79 8.34
N LEU A 68 -9.72 -0.14 7.44
CA LEU A 68 -10.18 -0.07 6.05
C LEU A 68 -11.71 -0.02 5.96
N MET A 69 -12.41 -0.87 6.71
CA MET A 69 -13.87 -0.92 6.70
C MET A 69 -14.50 0.40 7.19
N ARG A 70 -13.86 1.08 8.15
CA ARG A 70 -14.28 2.41 8.62
C ARG A 70 -14.12 3.49 7.53
N LEU A 71 -13.14 3.37 6.65
CA LEU A 71 -12.98 4.27 5.50
C LEU A 71 -14.11 4.13 4.48
N GLY A 72 -14.75 2.96 4.40
CA GLY A 72 -15.86 2.71 3.47
C GLY A 72 -17.05 3.66 3.64
N THR A 73 -17.26 4.23 4.83
CA THR A 73 -18.29 5.26 5.03
C THR A 73 -17.80 6.68 4.75
N PHE A 74 -16.50 6.91 4.85
CA PHE A 74 -15.87 8.24 4.78
C PHE A 74 -15.86 8.83 3.37
N TRP A 75 -15.68 8.00 2.36
CA TRP A 75 -15.61 8.44 0.97
C TRP A 75 -16.97 8.65 0.29
N ARG A 76 -18.08 8.25 0.94
CA ARG A 76 -19.42 8.35 0.36
C ARG A 76 -19.79 9.82 0.18
N GLY A 77 -20.05 10.23 -1.06
CA GLY A 77 -20.33 11.61 -1.43
C GLY A 77 -19.08 12.51 -1.58
N ARG A 78 -17.87 11.94 -1.48
CA ARG A 78 -16.58 12.64 -1.66
C ARG A 78 -15.71 11.97 -2.73
N GLU A 79 -16.28 11.06 -3.51
CA GLU A 79 -15.53 10.25 -4.46
C GLU A 79 -14.85 11.12 -5.51
N ALA A 80 -15.55 12.13 -6.03
CA ALA A 80 -15.01 13.08 -7.00
C ALA A 80 -13.85 13.93 -6.45
N GLU A 81 -13.90 14.30 -5.16
CA GLU A 81 -12.84 15.05 -4.46
C GLU A 81 -11.60 14.18 -4.25
N LEU A 82 -11.80 12.91 -3.89
CA LEU A 82 -10.74 12.00 -3.46
C LEU A 82 -10.09 11.22 -4.62
N PHE A 83 -10.86 10.92 -5.67
CA PHE A 83 -10.44 10.06 -6.79
C PHE A 83 -10.43 10.74 -8.16
N GLY A 84 -10.97 11.96 -8.27
CA GLY A 84 -11.15 12.64 -9.56
C GLY A 84 -12.35 12.09 -10.34
N HIS A 85 -12.64 12.71 -11.48
CA HIS A 85 -13.64 12.22 -12.42
C HIS A 85 -12.94 11.31 -13.43
N SER A 86 -13.50 10.13 -13.68
CA SER A 86 -13.06 9.23 -14.76
C SER A 86 -13.25 9.86 -16.14
#